data_AF-A0AAP5XUN0-F1
#
_entry.id   AF-A0AAP5XUN0-F1
#
_cell.length_a   1.000
_cell.length_b   1.000
_cell.length_c   1.000
_cell.angle_alpha   90.00
_cell.angle_beta   90.00
_cell.angle_gamma   90.00
#
_symmetry.space_group_name_H-M   'P 1'
#
loop_
_entity.id
_entity.type
_entity.pdbx_description
1 polymer ?
#
loop_
_entity_poly.entity_id
_entity_poly.type
_entity_poly.pdbx_seq_one_letter_code
_entity_poly.pdbx_strand_id
1 'polypeptide(L)'
;MSIEIKEKLKLIRESERLKKKEVAEMTGINYVTYVGYENGKSSISHDAVVRLLKHPRFRKYRDWFMFDETDPEAGQIAPALAHSGQELTTSQHSGQKTG
;
A
#
# COMPACT_ATOMS: atom_id res chain seq x y z
N MET A 1 5.42 -0.48 -16.13
CA MET A 1 5.29 0.91 -15.62
C MET A 1 5.22 0.82 -14.12
N SER A 2 6.05 1.57 -13.39
CA SER A 2 6.05 1.56 -11.92
C SER A 2 4.86 2.37 -11.38
N ILE A 3 4.19 1.87 -10.34
CA ILE A 3 3.05 2.56 -9.71
C ILE A 3 3.60 3.77 -8.93
N GLU A 4 3.11 4.98 -9.25
CA GLU A 4 3.50 6.18 -8.51
C GLU A 4 3.05 6.11 -7.04
N ILE A 5 3.82 6.71 -6.13
CA ILE A 5 3.51 6.69 -4.69
C ILE A 5 2.11 7.25 -4.37
N LYS A 6 1.67 8.28 -5.10
CA LYS A 6 0.30 8.84 -4.95
C LYS A 6 -0.79 7.80 -5.21
N GLU A 7 -0.57 6.92 -6.20
CA GLU A 7 -1.47 5.83 -6.54
C GLU A 7 -1.38 4.72 -5.48
N LYS A 8 -0.17 4.39 -5.01
CA LYS A 8 0.00 3.40 -3.93
C LYS A 8 -0.79 3.76 -2.67
N LEU A 9 -0.75 5.03 -2.26
CA LEU A 9 -1.54 5.53 -1.12
C LEU A 9 -3.04 5.36 -1.36
N LYS A 10 -3.51 5.73 -2.55
CA LYS A 10 -4.90 5.62 -2.94
C LYS A 10 -5.37 4.15 -2.93
N LEU A 11 -4.58 3.23 -3.47
CA LEU A 11 -4.86 1.79 -3.50
C LEU A 11 -4.94 1.18 -2.09
N ILE A 12 -4.03 1.54 -1.19
CA ILE A 12 -4.06 1.12 0.22
C ILE A 12 -5.36 1.60 0.88
N ARG A 13 -5.68 2.88 0.74
CA ARG A 13 -6.88 3.48 1.34
C ARG A 13 -8.17 2.82 0.83
N GLU A 14 -8.30 2.67 -0.48
CA GLU A 14 -9.51 2.10 -1.09
C GLU A 14 -9.67 0.62 -0.76
N SER A 15 -8.58 -0.14 -0.70
CA SER A 15 -8.62 -1.55 -0.29
C SER A 15 -9.07 -1.72 1.16
N GLU A 16 -8.72 -0.77 2.03
CA GLU A 16 -9.18 -0.74 3.43
C GLU A 16 -10.58 -0.12 3.61
N ARG A 17 -11.20 0.35 2.51
CA ARG A 17 -12.50 1.06 2.48
C ARG A 17 -12.56 2.27 3.42
N LEU A 18 -11.44 2.99 3.54
CA LEU A 18 -11.32 4.16 4.40
C LEU A 18 -11.53 5.46 3.62
N LYS A 19 -12.08 6.46 4.32
CA LYS A 19 -12.08 7.85 3.82
C LYS A 19 -10.72 8.48 4.05
N LYS A 20 -10.36 9.49 3.26
CA LYS A 20 -9.09 10.23 3.40
C LYS A 20 -8.91 10.82 4.80
N LYS A 21 -10.01 11.27 5.40
CA LYS A 21 -10.04 11.80 6.77
C LYS A 21 -9.67 10.76 7.81
N GLU A 22 -10.24 9.55 7.72
CA GLU A 22 -9.93 8.44 8.63
C GLU A 22 -8.43 8.08 8.58
N VAL A 23 -7.86 7.95 7.38
CA VAL A 23 -6.43 7.63 7.23
C VAL A 23 -5.56 8.74 7.83
N ALA A 24 -5.90 10.00 7.60
CA ALA A 24 -5.21 11.15 8.17
C ALA A 24 -5.28 11.12 9.72
N GLU A 25 -6.44 10.86 10.30
CA GLU A 25 -6.62 10.76 11.76
C GLU A 25 -5.85 9.56 12.35
N MET A 26 -5.92 8.39 11.73
CA MET A 26 -5.24 7.17 12.20
C MET A 26 -3.71 7.26 12.15
N THR A 27 -3.17 7.95 11.15
CA THR A 27 -1.72 8.17 10.99
C THR A 27 -1.24 9.43 11.71
N GLY A 28 -2.19 10.28 12.13
CA GLY A 28 -2.00 11.64 12.64
C GLY A 28 -1.45 12.63 11.60
N ILE A 29 -1.42 12.27 10.33
CA ILE A 29 -1.02 13.18 9.24
C ILE A 29 -2.13 14.22 9.09
N ASN A 30 -1.78 15.48 8.84
CA ASN A 30 -2.81 16.49 8.58
C ASN A 30 -3.64 16.10 7.34
N TYR A 31 -4.96 16.22 7.44
CA TYR A 31 -5.89 15.86 6.36
C TYR A 31 -5.55 16.53 5.02
N VAL A 32 -5.27 17.84 5.02
CA VAL A 32 -4.95 18.60 3.80
C VAL A 32 -3.65 18.06 3.18
N THR A 33 -2.67 17.76 4.01
CA THR A 33 -1.39 17.17 3.60
C THR A 33 -1.58 15.79 2.99
N TYR A 34 -2.36 14.90 3.63
CA TYR A 34 -2.66 13.57 3.11
C TYR A 34 -3.40 13.64 1.76
N VAL A 35 -4.38 14.53 1.63
CA VAL A 35 -5.08 14.80 0.36
C VAL A 35 -4.11 15.31 -0.71
N GLY A 36 -3.15 16.15 -0.32
CA GLY A 36 -2.08 16.62 -1.20
C GLY A 36 -1.21 15.48 -1.74
N TYR A 37 -0.85 14.52 -0.90
CA TYR A 37 -0.07 13.35 -1.28
C TYR A 37 -0.82 12.45 -2.27
N GLU A 38 -2.08 12.10 -1.99
CA GLU A 38 -2.89 11.27 -2.90
C GLU A 38 -3.18 11.96 -4.24
N ASN A 39 -3.29 13.30 -4.26
CA ASN A 39 -3.51 14.05 -5.49
C ASN A 39 -2.21 14.35 -6.25
N GLY A 40 -1.05 13.94 -5.74
CA GLY A 40 0.26 14.24 -6.35
C GLY A 40 0.64 15.72 -6.31
N LYS A 41 0.00 16.54 -5.47
CA LYS A 41 0.38 17.96 -5.28
C LYS A 41 1.69 18.10 -4.52
N SER A 42 2.05 17.09 -3.73
CA SER A 42 3.29 17.04 -2.97
C SER A 42 3.76 15.61 -2.84
N SER A 43 5.08 15.41 -2.87
CA SER A 43 5.68 14.11 -2.56
C SER A 43 5.49 13.79 -1.08
N ILE A 44 5.25 12.50 -0.78
CA ILE A 44 5.15 12.07 0.61
C ILE A 44 6.50 12.25 1.32
N SER A 45 6.46 12.77 2.55
CA SER A 45 7.66 12.90 3.38
C SER A 45 8.01 11.58 4.05
N HIS A 46 9.31 11.34 4.31
CA HIS A 46 9.77 10.14 5.02
C HIS A 46 9.02 9.92 6.35
N ASP A 47 8.82 10.98 7.15
CA ASP A 47 8.07 10.92 8.41
C ASP A 47 6.63 10.42 8.20
N ALA A 48 5.94 10.91 7.16
CA ALA A 48 4.59 10.46 6.83
C ALA A 48 4.54 8.98 6.42
N VAL A 49 5.54 8.49 5.69
CA VAL A 49 5.66 7.07 5.33
C VAL A 49 5.84 6.21 6.59
N VAL A 50 6.76 6.59 7.48
CA VAL A 50 6.98 5.87 8.74
C VAL A 50 5.71 5.83 9.57
N ARG A 51 4.99 6.94 9.68
CA ARG A 51 3.73 7.02 10.44
C ARG A 51 2.62 6.17 9.84
N LEU A 52 2.50 6.15 8.51
CA LEU A 52 1.56 5.28 7.80
C LEU A 52 1.87 3.81 8.08
N LEU A 53 3.09 3.36 7.82
CA LEU A 53 3.48 1.95 7.91
C LEU A 53 3.65 1.44 9.35
N LYS A 54 3.85 2.34 10.32
CA LYS A 54 3.84 2.00 11.76
C LYS A 54 2.45 1.58 12.23
N HIS A 55 1.39 2.05 11.58
CA HIS A 55 0.04 1.69 11.96
C HIS A 55 -0.23 0.20 11.62
N PRO A 56 -0.73 -0.62 12.56
CA PRO A 56 -0.88 -2.07 12.37
C PRO A 56 -1.75 -2.44 11.17
N ARG A 57 -2.74 -1.60 10.86
CA ARG A 57 -3.63 -1.78 9.70
C ARG A 57 -2.92 -1.65 8.34
N PHE A 58 -1.89 -0.82 8.25
CA PHE A 58 -1.16 -0.56 7.00
C PHE A 58 0.20 -1.27 6.94
N ARG A 59 0.70 -1.80 8.06
CA ARG A 59 2.00 -2.48 8.15
C ARG A 59 2.15 -3.67 7.20
N LYS A 60 1.04 -4.33 6.85
CA LYS A 60 0.97 -5.44 5.88
C LYS A 60 1.27 -5.02 4.43
N TYR A 61 1.28 -3.73 4.14
CA TYR A 61 1.56 -3.20 2.81
C TYR A 61 3.00 -2.66 2.67
N ARG A 62 3.88 -2.88 3.65
CA ARG A 62 5.21 -2.24 3.72
C ARG A 62 6.07 -2.63 2.51
N ASP A 63 6.20 -3.93 2.27
CA ASP A 63 7.13 -4.42 1.25
C ASP A 63 6.61 -4.08 -0.16
N TRP A 64 5.29 -4.14 -0.35
CA TRP A 64 4.66 -3.71 -1.59
C TRP A 64 4.80 -2.19 -1.82
N PHE A 65 4.66 -1.39 -0.76
CA PHE A 65 4.77 0.06 -0.87
C PHE A 65 6.21 0.50 -1.19
N MET A 66 7.21 -0.12 -0.55
CA MET A 66 8.61 0.27 -0.65
C MET A 66 9.38 -0.39 -1.79
N PHE A 67 9.13 -1.67 -2.04
CA PHE A 67 9.94 -2.51 -2.93
C PHE A 67 9.14 -3.11 -4.08
N ASP A 68 7.82 -2.89 -4.13
CA ASP A 68 6.91 -3.53 -5.09
C ASP A 68 6.90 -5.07 -4.97
N GLU A 69 7.29 -5.59 -3.80
CA GLU A 69 7.34 -7.02 -3.48
C GLU A 69 6.19 -7.43 -2.55
N THR A 70 5.78 -8.69 -2.60
CA THR A 70 4.80 -9.25 -1.66
C THR A 70 5.31 -10.56 -1.10
N ASP A 71 5.15 -10.77 0.21
CA ASP A 71 5.44 -12.02 0.90
C ASP A 71 4.22 -12.46 1.72
N PRO A 72 3.29 -13.21 1.12
CA PRO A 72 2.07 -13.64 1.80
C PRO A 72 2.35 -14.49 3.05
N GLU A 73 3.45 -15.24 3.07
CA GLU A 73 3.85 -16.10 4.19
C GLU A 73 4.22 -15.28 5.44
N ALA A 74 4.89 -14.14 5.28
CA ALA A 74 5.14 -13.16 6.35
C ALA A 74 3.99 -12.16 6.57
N GLY A 75 2.87 -12.31 5.87
CA GLY A 75 1.71 -11.42 5.97
C GLY A 75 1.90 -10.06 5.30
N GLN A 76 2.87 -9.95 4.38
CA GLN A 76 3.12 -8.76 3.55
C GLN A 76 2.41 -8.94 2.21
N ILE A 77 1.32 -8.21 2.01
CA ILE A 77 0.44 -8.37 0.86
C ILE A 77 0.34 -7.08 0.07
N ALA A 78 -0.01 -7.17 -1.20
CA ALA A 78 -0.46 -6.02 -1.96
C ALA A 78 -1.91 -5.67 -1.59
N PRO A 79 -2.34 -4.40 -1.71
CA PRO A 79 -3.74 -4.03 -1.61
C PRO A 79 -4.56 -4.77 -2.67
N ALA A 80 -5.78 -5.21 -2.33
CA ALA A 80 -6.62 -5.99 -3.24
C ALA A 80 -6.86 -5.27 -4.60
N LEU A 81 -6.94 -3.94 -4.58
CA LEU A 81 -7.14 -3.14 -5.79
C LEU A 81 -5.86 -2.90 -6.60
N ALA A 82 -4.68 -3.22 -6.06
CA ALA A 82 -3.42 -3.07 -6.79
C ALA A 82 -3.30 -4.09 -7.94
N HIS A 83 -3.96 -5.24 -7.82
CA HIS A 83 -3.98 -6.27 -8.85
C HIS A 83 -4.85 -5.93 -10.07
N SER A 84 -5.67 -4.88 -10.00
CA SER A 84 -6.58 -4.49 -11.10
C SER A 84 -5.86 -3.86 -12.30
N GLY A 85 -4.56 -3.57 -12.20
CA GLY A 85 -3.76 -2.95 -13.28
C GLY A 85 -2.58 -3.80 -13.77
N GLN A 86 -2.26 -4.90 -13.10
CA GLN A 86 -1.22 -5.83 -13.55
C GLN A 86 -1.91 -7.01 -14.22
N GLU A 87 -1.74 -7.10 -15.55
CA GLU A 87 -1.96 -8.33 -16.31
C GLU A 87 -1.46 -9.52 -15.49
N LEU A 88 -2.30 -10.55 -15.40
CA LEU A 88 -2.09 -11.83 -14.71
C LEU A 88 -0.66 -12.35 -14.89
N THR A 89 0.27 -11.88 -14.07
CA THR A 89 1.57 -12.51 -13.90
C THR A 89 1.37 -13.59 -12.85
N THR A 90 0.74 -14.65 -13.34
CA THR A 90 1.06 -16.04 -13.03
C THR A 90 1.57 -16.21 -11.61
N SER A 91 0.65 -16.43 -10.67
CA SER A 91 0.94 -17.30 -9.54
C SER A 91 1.47 -18.61 -10.12
N GLN A 92 2.79 -18.77 -10.19
CA GLN A 92 3.38 -20.10 -10.24
C GLN A 92 3.13 -20.70 -8.86
N HIS A 93 1.96 -21.32 -8.78
CA HIS A 93 1.55 -22.20 -7.71
C HIS A 93 2.71 -23.18 -7.44
N SER A 94 3.31 -23.00 -6.28
CA SER A 94 4.17 -23.97 -5.63
C SER A 94 3.50 -25.34 -5.69
N GLY A 95 4.14 -26.25 -6.40
CA GLY A 95 3.68 -27.63 -6.53
C GLY A 95 4.85 -28.52 -6.84
N GLN A 96 5.51 -29.03 -5.80
CA GLN A 96 5.60 -30.48 -5.52
C GLN A 96 6.64 -30.76 -4.43
N LYS A 97 6.16 -31.11 -3.24
CA LYS A 97 6.89 -31.91 -2.25
C LYS A 97 6.31 -33.32 -2.31
N THR A 98 7.01 -34.25 -2.97
CA THR A 98 6.89 -35.72 -2.84
C THR A 98 8.14 -36.29 -3.52
N GLY A 99 8.92 -37.23 -2.98
CA GLY A 99 8.97 -37.95 -1.72
C GLY A 99 10.39 -38.48 -1.53
#